data_AF-A0A5J4VKU9-F1
#
_entry.id   AF-A0A5J4VKU9-F1
#
_cell.length_a   1.000
_cell.length_b   1.000
_cell.length_c   1.000
_cell.angle_alpha   90.00
_cell.angle_beta   90.00
_cell.angle_gamma   90.00
#
_symmetry.space_group_name_H-M   'P 1'
#
loop_
_entity.id
_entity.type
_entity.pdbx_description
1 polymer ?
#
loop_
_entity_poly.entity_id
_entity_poly.type
_entity_poly.pdbx_seq_one_letter_code
_entity_poly.pdbx_strand_id
1 'polypeptide(L)'
;MYELEGGAQGRKYYVKLEETGVHYAMNSVKKDYSTNIFAMGIVTTELLTGHHPFEAPNEQAMIEKIKSGQHSELPEFVPKELKDLITAMLSLV
;
A
#
# COMPACT_ATOMS: atom_id res chain seq x y z
N MET A 1 -17.96 -8.44 16.07
CA MET A 1 -17.17 -8.27 14.83
C MET A 1 -17.37 -9.56 14.05
N TYR A 2 -17.90 -9.50 12.83
CA TYR A 2 -18.21 -10.72 12.07
C TYR A 2 -17.22 -10.84 10.91
N GLU A 3 -16.64 -12.03 10.76
CA GLU A 3 -15.70 -12.36 9.68
C GLU A 3 -16.55 -12.83 8.48
N LEU A 4 -16.47 -12.13 7.35
CA LEU A 4 -17.13 -12.55 6.12
C LEU A 4 -16.06 -12.79 5.06
N GLU A 5 -15.94 -14.04 4.59
CA GLU A 5 -15.14 -14.38 3.41
C GLU A 5 -16.00 -14.19 2.17
N GLY A 6 -15.69 -13.15 1.38
CA GLY A 6 -16.43 -12.88 0.15
C GLY A 6 -15.86 -11.72 -0.65
N GLY A 7 -15.21 -12.04 -1.76
CA GLY A 7 -14.73 -11.10 -2.76
C GLY A 7 -13.89 -11.81 -3.82
N ALA A 8 -14.09 -11.47 -5.10
CA ALA A 8 -13.22 -11.96 -6.17
C ALA A 8 -11.75 -11.68 -5.80
N GLN A 9 -10.90 -12.71 -5.88
CA GLN A 9 -9.46 -12.72 -5.52
C GLN A 9 -9.10 -12.95 -4.04
N GLY A 10 -10.00 -13.49 -3.20
CA GLY A 10 -9.58 -14.13 -1.93
C GLY A 10 -9.00 -13.18 -0.87
N ARG A 11 -9.36 -11.90 -0.91
CA ARG A 11 -8.95 -10.92 0.11
C ARG A 11 -9.94 -10.90 1.27
N LYS A 12 -9.43 -10.94 2.50
CA LYS A 12 -10.21 -10.79 3.74
C LYS A 12 -10.46 -9.31 4.03
N TYR A 13 -11.70 -8.95 4.36
CA TYR A 13 -12.08 -7.59 4.72
C TYR A 13 -12.73 -7.56 6.11
N TYR A 14 -12.33 -6.59 6.93
CA TYR A 14 -12.95 -6.31 8.22
C TYR A 14 -13.98 -5.19 8.05
N VAL A 15 -15.25 -5.47 8.38
CA VAL A 15 -16.34 -4.51 8.20
C VAL A 15 -17.02 -4.24 9.54
N LYS A 16 -17.27 -2.96 9.85
CA LYS A 16 -18.12 -2.55 10.97
C LYS A 16 -19.57 -2.56 10.48
N LEU A 17 -20.42 -3.30 11.17
CA LEU A 17 -21.85 -3.43 10.85
C LEU A 17 -22.63 -2.45 11.72
N GLU A 18 -23.49 -1.65 11.10
CA GLU A 18 -24.54 -0.86 11.77
C GLU A 18 -25.89 -1.48 11.39
N GLU A 19 -26.76 -1.74 12.37
CA GLU A 19 -28.07 -2.34 12.13
C GLU A 19 -29.00 -1.35 11.40
N THR A 20 -29.29 -1.63 10.13
CA THR A 20 -30.22 -0.81 9.32
C THR A 20 -31.44 -1.58 8.83
N GLY A 21 -31.71 -2.78 9.34
CA GLY A 21 -32.94 -3.54 9.03
C GLY A 21 -33.03 -4.12 7.61
N VAL A 22 -31.93 -4.17 6.85
CA VAL A 22 -31.88 -4.78 5.50
C VAL A 22 -30.59 -5.59 5.35
N HIS A 23 -30.68 -6.78 4.73
CA HIS A 23 -29.57 -7.71 4.52
C HIS A 23 -28.31 -7.01 3.96
N TYR A 24 -27.20 -7.23 4.66
CA TYR A 24 -25.82 -6.81 4.41
C TYR A 24 -25.52 -6.35 2.96
N ALA A 25 -25.62 -5.05 2.72
CA ALA A 25 -25.02 -4.42 1.55
C ALA A 25 -23.59 -3.96 1.91
N MET A 26 -22.61 -4.37 1.10
CA MET A 26 -21.22 -3.91 1.19
C MET A 26 -21.16 -2.40 0.98
N ASN A 27 -21.08 -1.63 2.07
CA ASN A 27 -21.31 -0.18 1.97
C ASN A 27 -20.12 0.61 1.37
N SER A 28 -18.95 -0.03 1.19
CA SER A 28 -17.84 0.35 0.28
C SER A 28 -16.53 -0.23 0.79
N VAL A 29 -15.71 -0.80 -0.11
CA VAL A 29 -14.26 -0.83 0.13
C VAL A 29 -13.79 0.57 -0.20
N LYS A 30 -13.36 1.32 0.82
CA LYS A 30 -12.81 2.66 0.64
C LYS A 30 -11.48 2.53 -0.11
N LYS A 31 -11.53 2.53 -1.44
CA LYS A 31 -10.35 2.69 -2.29
C LYS A 31 -9.88 4.13 -2.12
N ASP A 32 -8.87 4.31 -1.30
CA ASP A 32 -8.22 5.60 -1.18
C ASP A 32 -7.20 5.76 -2.32
N TYR A 33 -7.25 6.90 -3.01
CA TYR A 33 -6.30 7.24 -4.08
C TYR A 33 -4.86 7.19 -3.58
N SER A 34 -4.64 7.46 -2.28
CA SER A 34 -3.35 7.31 -1.60
C SER A 34 -2.73 5.93 -1.79
N THR A 35 -3.53 4.86 -1.78
CA THR A 35 -3.01 3.49 -1.98
C THR A 35 -2.51 3.28 -3.40
N ASN A 36 -3.15 3.90 -4.40
CA ASN A 36 -2.66 3.84 -5.78
C ASN A 36 -1.41 4.70 -5.99
N ILE A 37 -1.34 5.85 -5.33
CA ILE A 37 -0.14 6.71 -5.34
C ILE A 37 1.05 5.97 -4.72
N PHE A 38 0.84 5.29 -3.59
CA PHE A 38 1.86 4.47 -2.94
C PHE A 38 2.36 3.34 -3.85
N ALA A 39 1.45 2.59 -4.46
CA ALA A 39 1.81 1.54 -5.42
C ALA A 39 2.59 2.09 -6.63
N MET A 40 2.23 3.28 -7.12
CA MET A 40 2.97 3.95 -8.19
C MET A 40 4.39 4.33 -7.74
N GLY A 41 4.59 4.75 -6.48
CA GLY A 41 5.92 5.02 -5.93
C GLY A 41 6.81 3.78 -5.91
N ILE A 42 6.22 2.62 -5.58
CA ILE A 42 6.91 1.32 -5.62
C ILE A 42 7.36 1.01 -7.05
N VAL A 43 6.43 0.98 -8.00
CA VAL A 43 6.72 0.65 -9.40
C VAL A 43 7.74 1.62 -10.01
N THR A 44 7.63 2.92 -9.69
CA THR A 44 8.60 3.92 -10.16
C THR A 44 10.01 3.62 -9.65
N THR A 45 10.14 3.24 -8.38
CA THR A 45 11.44 2.88 -7.79
C THR A 45 12.02 1.62 -8.45
N GLU A 46 11.19 0.61 -8.67
CA GLU A 46 11.61 -0.63 -9.35
C GLU A 46 12.04 -0.38 -10.79
N LEU A 47 11.34 0.49 -11.54
CA LEU A 47 11.73 0.83 -12.90
C LEU A 47 13.07 1.58 -12.97
N LEU A 48 13.37 2.42 -11.98
CA LEU A 48 14.61 3.18 -11.92
C LEU A 48 15.80 2.31 -11.47
N THR A 49 15.58 1.38 -10.55
CA THR A 49 16.67 0.71 -9.83
C THR A 49 16.77 -0.79 -10.10
N GLY A 50 15.70 -1.41 -10.60
CA GLY A 50 15.55 -2.88 -10.66
C GLY A 50 15.23 -3.52 -9.31
N HIS A 51 15.09 -2.74 -8.23
CA HIS A 51 14.92 -3.23 -6.87
C HIS A 51 13.67 -2.67 -6.20
N HIS A 52 13.03 -3.50 -5.38
CA HIS A 52 11.86 -3.10 -4.62
C HIS A 52 12.27 -2.15 -3.47
N PRO A 53 11.61 -0.99 -3.26
CA PRO A 53 12.03 0.00 -2.25
C PRO A 53 12.06 -0.55 -0.81
N PHE A 54 11.21 -1.54 -0.51
CA PHE A 54 11.13 -2.18 0.80
C PHE A 54 11.70 -3.60 0.83
N GLU A 55 12.57 -3.95 -0.13
CA GLU A 55 13.17 -5.29 -0.21
C GLU A 55 13.76 -5.72 1.15
N ALA A 56 13.41 -6.95 1.57
CA ALA A 56 13.78 -7.51 2.87
C ALA A 56 13.86 -9.04 2.78
N PRO A 57 14.53 -9.72 3.73
CA PRO A 57 14.75 -11.17 3.65
C PRO A 57 13.47 -12.03 3.70
N ASN A 58 12.35 -11.48 4.16
CA ASN A 58 11.05 -12.16 4.20
C ASN A 58 9.89 -11.14 4.23
N GLU A 59 8.67 -11.65 4.03
CA GLU A 59 7.44 -10.85 3.99
C GLU A 59 7.19 -10.07 5.29
N GLN A 60 7.42 -10.68 6.47
CA GLN A 60 7.21 -10.01 7.74
C GLN A 60 8.15 -8.80 7.88
N ALA A 61 9.43 -8.95 7.53
CA ALA A 61 10.39 -7.85 7.57
C ALA A 61 10.06 -6.76 6.54
N MET A 62 9.56 -7.13 5.37
CA MET A 62 9.09 -6.18 4.36
C MET A 62 7.88 -5.38 4.86
N ILE A 63 6.92 -6.04 5.51
CA ILE A 63 5.75 -5.39 6.12
C ILE A 63 6.19 -4.38 7.20
N GLU A 64 7.15 -4.75 8.06
CA GLU A 64 7.66 -3.83 9.09
C GLU A 64 8.41 -2.63 8.48
N LYS A 65 9.17 -2.83 7.40
CA LYS A 65 9.78 -1.72 6.63
C LYS A 65 8.74 -0.79 6.00
N ILE A 66 7.67 -1.34 5.43
CA ILE A 66 6.57 -0.56 4.85
C ILE A 66 5.92 0.27 5.96
N LYS A 67 5.57 -0.35 7.10
CA LYS A 67 4.95 0.33 8.24
C LYS A 67 5.84 1.43 8.83
N SER A 68 7.15 1.23 8.87
CA SER A 68 8.10 2.23 9.39
C SER A 68 8.47 3.30 8.37
N GLY A 69 8.07 3.16 7.10
CA GLY A 69 8.46 4.04 6.00
C GLY A 69 9.94 3.89 5.60
N GLN A 70 10.63 2.84 6.07
CA GLN A 70 12.05 2.62 5.79
C GLN A 70 12.24 2.00 4.40
N HIS A 71 12.33 2.83 3.37
CA HIS A 71 12.68 2.42 2.02
C HIS A 71 14.16 2.66 1.69
N SER A 72 14.66 1.96 0.67
CA SER A 72 16.01 2.16 0.11
C SER A 72 16.22 3.59 -0.39
N GLU A 73 17.45 4.07 -0.32
CA GLU A 73 17.83 5.35 -0.93
C GLU A 73 17.85 5.25 -2.45
N LEU A 74 17.43 6.33 -3.11
CA LEU A 74 17.47 6.41 -4.58
C LEU A 74 18.88 6.80 -5.06
N PRO A 75 19.39 6.18 -6.14
CA PRO A 75 20.73 6.44 -6.67
C PRO A 75 20.99 7.90 -7.02
N GLU A 76 22.26 8.31 -7.08
CA GLU A 76 22.66 9.70 -7.38
C GLU A 76 22.20 10.20 -8.76
N PHE A 77 22.07 9.32 -9.75
CA PHE A 77 21.62 9.72 -11.09
C PHE A 77 20.16 10.20 -11.13
N VAL A 78 19.35 9.85 -10.12
CA VAL A 78 17.94 10.27 -10.04
C VAL A 78 17.90 11.75 -9.64
N PRO A 79 17.27 12.63 -10.43
CA PRO A 79 17.16 14.05 -10.09
C PRO A 79 16.50 14.28 -8.74
N LYS A 80 16.93 15.32 -8.01
CA LYS A 80 16.44 15.62 -6.66
C LYS A 80 14.91 15.76 -6.62
N GLU A 81 14.33 16.45 -7.59
CA GLU A 81 12.88 16.67 -7.69
C GLU A 81 12.11 15.35 -7.83
N LEU A 82 12.67 14.39 -8.56
CA LEU A 82 12.10 13.06 -8.71
C LEU A 82 12.25 12.24 -7.43
N LYS A 83 13.39 12.37 -6.73
CA LYS A 83 13.57 11.74 -5.40
C LYS A 83 12.53 12.24 -4.41
N ASP A 84 12.37 13.55 -4.31
CA ASP A 84 11.41 14.19 -3.41
C ASP A 84 9.97 13.72 -3.73
N LEU A 85 9.61 13.62 -5.01
CA LEU A 85 8.32 13.10 -5.44
C LEU A 85 8.11 11.63 -5.04
N ILE A 86 9.08 10.75 -5.34
CA ILE A 86 8.98 9.32 -5.01
C ILE A 86 8.88 9.13 -3.49
N THR A 87 9.68 9.85 -2.71
CA THR A 87 9.60 9.81 -1.24
C THR A 87 8.23 10.25 -0.74
N ALA A 88 7.63 11.30 -1.32
CA ALA A 88 6.27 11.71 -0.97
C ALA A 88 5.24 10.61 -1.31
N MET A 89 5.38 9.93 -2.45
CA MET A 89 4.51 8.84 -2.86
C MET A 89 4.63 7.61 -1.94
N LEU A 90 5.83 7.33 -1.41
CA LEU A 90 6.10 6.23 -0.49
C LEU A 90 5.78 6.55 0.98
N SER A 91 5.20 7.71 1.27
CA SER A 91 4.72 8.02 2.62
C SER A 91 3.34 7.40 2.87
N LEU A 92 3.21 6.70 4.00
CA LEU A 92 1.91 6.31 4.53
C LEU A 92 1.31 7.55 5.22
N VAL A 93 0.18 8.04 4.71
CA VAL A 93 -0.57 9.17 5.28
C VAL A 93 -1.20 8.78 6.62
#